data_AF-A0A498LFK4-F1
#
_entry.id   AF-A0A498LFK4-F1
#
_cell.length_a   1.000
_cell.length_b   1.000
_cell.length_c   1.000
_cell.angle_alpha   90.00
_cell.angle_beta   90.00
_cell.angle_gamma   90.00
#
_symmetry.space_group_name_H-M   'P 1'
#
loop_
_entity.id
_entity.type
_entity.pdbx_description
1 polymer ?
#
loop_
_entity_poly.entity_id
_entity_poly.type
_entity_poly.pdbx_seq_one_letter_code
_entity_poly.pdbx_strand_id
1 'polypeptide(L)'
;MKEEPLGSGMNPVRSWMHTAGVVDANTAAQSGVGLARAHYEKQPPSNLRKSNFFHFVLALYDRQGQPVEIERTAFVDFVEKEKPQRRAPCLPAARICENRSHQHHQAQPEPTPNTSAVS
;
A
#
# COMPACT_ATOMS: atom_id res chain seq x y z
N MET A 1 11.92 2.71 -69.22
CA MET A 1 10.46 2.93 -69.25
C MET A 1 9.80 1.82 -68.44
N LYS A 2 8.68 2.17 -67.79
CA LYS A 2 7.78 1.39 -66.93
C LYS A 2 8.10 1.45 -65.42
N GLU A 3 7.88 2.58 -64.74
CA GLU A 3 6.63 3.23 -64.29
C GLU A 3 6.07 2.65 -62.97
N GLU A 4 6.01 3.55 -61.98
CA GLU A 4 5.61 3.41 -60.58
C GLU A 4 4.08 3.51 -60.45
N PRO A 5 3.46 2.87 -59.45
CA PRO A 5 2.32 3.45 -58.78
C PRO A 5 2.73 3.95 -57.40
N LEU A 6 2.67 5.28 -57.26
CA LEU A 6 2.62 6.03 -56.01
C LEU A 6 1.61 5.38 -55.05
N GLY A 7 2.13 4.59 -54.12
CA GLY A 7 1.40 3.98 -53.01
C GLY A 7 1.64 4.73 -51.71
N SER A 8 1.22 6.00 -51.70
CA SER A 8 0.76 6.78 -50.55
C SER A 8 1.16 6.31 -49.14
N GLY A 9 1.89 7.18 -48.45
CA GLY A 9 1.62 7.40 -47.03
C GLY A 9 2.65 6.83 -46.08
N MET A 10 3.76 7.55 -45.96
CA MET A 10 4.36 7.82 -44.66
C MET A 10 3.23 8.16 -43.68
N ASN A 11 2.89 7.23 -42.79
CA ASN A 11 2.04 7.55 -41.66
C ASN A 11 2.51 6.86 -40.38
N PRO A 12 3.57 7.38 -39.73
CA PRO A 12 3.78 7.14 -38.30
C PRO A 12 2.68 7.77 -37.42
N VAL A 13 1.64 8.41 -37.99
CA VAL A 13 0.49 8.98 -37.28
C VAL A 13 -0.61 7.93 -37.05
N ARG A 14 -0.23 6.75 -36.53
CA ARG A 14 -1.16 5.83 -35.86
C ARG A 14 -0.66 5.39 -34.48
N SER A 15 0.21 6.19 -33.86
CA SER A 15 0.64 6.00 -32.46
C SER A 15 -0.20 6.77 -31.43
N TRP A 16 -1.09 7.67 -31.86
CA TRP A 16 -1.84 8.57 -30.97
C TRP A 16 -3.22 8.02 -30.55
N MET A 17 -3.57 6.81 -30.97
CA MET A 17 -4.86 6.15 -30.66
C MET A 17 -4.73 4.90 -29.77
N HIS A 18 -3.51 4.53 -29.35
CA HIS A 18 -3.39 3.76 -28.12
C HIS A 18 -3.78 4.70 -26.99
N THR A 19 -4.57 4.27 -26.02
CA THR A 19 -4.84 5.06 -24.81
C THR A 19 -3.47 5.34 -24.15
N ALA A 20 -2.90 6.50 -24.49
CA ALA A 20 -1.52 6.83 -24.19
C ALA A 20 -1.46 7.19 -22.71
N GLY A 21 -1.05 6.23 -21.88
CA GLY A 21 -0.77 6.48 -20.47
C GLY A 21 -1.02 5.31 -19.53
N VAL A 22 -1.92 4.37 -19.86
CA VAL A 22 -2.21 3.23 -18.98
C VAL A 22 -1.55 1.97 -19.53
N VAL A 23 -0.43 1.58 -18.91
CA VAL A 23 0.29 0.34 -19.19
C VAL A 23 -0.16 -0.74 -18.20
N ASP A 24 -0.22 -2.01 -18.62
CA ASP A 24 -0.51 -3.11 -17.71
C ASP A 24 0.67 -3.41 -16.77
N ALA A 25 0.38 -4.07 -15.65
CA ALA A 25 1.37 -4.31 -14.60
C ALA A 25 2.56 -5.19 -15.03
N ASN A 26 2.34 -6.17 -15.92
CA ASN A 26 3.42 -7.05 -16.38
C ASN A 26 4.36 -6.30 -17.31
N THR A 27 3.81 -5.51 -18.23
CA THR A 27 4.60 -4.66 -19.13
C THR A 27 5.37 -3.59 -18.35
N ALA A 28 4.75 -2.94 -17.35
CA ALA A 28 5.45 -1.98 -16.48
C ALA A 28 6.61 -2.63 -15.70
N ALA A 29 6.39 -3.83 -15.18
CA ALA A 29 7.39 -4.54 -14.37
C ALA A 29 8.65 -4.90 -15.17
N GLN A 30 8.54 -5.14 -16.49
CA GLN A 30 9.69 -5.36 -17.37
C GLN A 30 10.60 -4.12 -17.46
N SER A 31 10.02 -2.94 -17.36
CA SER A 31 10.73 -1.66 -17.33
C SER A 31 11.20 -1.26 -15.92
N GLY A 32 11.04 -2.14 -14.93
CA GLY A 32 11.44 -1.89 -13.55
C GLY A 32 10.47 -1.03 -12.74
N VAL A 33 9.31 -0.67 -13.30
CA VAL A 33 8.28 0.13 -12.63
C VAL A 33 7.27 -0.81 -11.98
N GLY A 34 7.05 -0.64 -10.68
CA GLY A 34 6.06 -1.42 -9.94
C GLY A 34 6.05 -1.14 -8.45
N LEU A 35 4.97 -1.54 -7.80
CA LEU A 35 4.82 -1.45 -6.35
C LEU A 35 5.81 -2.38 -5.65
N ALA A 36 6.52 -1.87 -4.66
CA ALA A 36 7.49 -2.65 -3.89
C ALA A 36 7.12 -2.74 -2.40
N ARG A 37 6.49 -1.70 -1.86
CA ARG A 37 6.15 -1.62 -0.44
C ARG A 37 4.80 -0.93 -0.24
N ALA A 38 4.03 -1.42 0.73
CA ALA A 38 2.85 -0.75 1.25
C ALA A 38 3.05 -0.45 2.74
N HIS A 39 2.55 0.68 3.21
CA HIS A 39 2.65 1.12 4.60
C HIS A 39 1.27 1.44 5.17
N TYR A 40 0.95 0.92 6.35
CA TYR A 40 -0.28 1.27 7.07
C TYR A 40 -0.12 2.64 7.72
N GLU A 41 -0.67 3.67 7.08
CA GLU A 41 -0.80 4.99 7.73
C GLU A 41 -1.81 4.91 8.87
N LYS A 42 -2.90 4.17 8.65
CA LYS A 42 -3.88 3.86 9.69
C LYS A 42 -4.03 2.36 9.82
N GLN A 43 -3.58 1.85 10.96
CA GLN A 43 -3.70 0.45 11.32
C GLN A 43 -5.18 0.04 11.44
N PRO A 44 -5.54 -1.20 11.05
CA PRO A 44 -6.86 -1.75 11.32
C PRO A 44 -7.05 -1.92 12.84
N PRO A 45 -8.29 -1.83 13.35
CA PRO A 45 -8.57 -2.07 14.77
C PRO A 45 -8.17 -3.48 15.19
N SER A 46 -7.43 -3.61 16.30
CA SER A 46 -6.94 -4.91 16.80
C SER A 46 -8.06 -5.78 17.39
N ASN A 47 -9.18 -5.18 17.80
CA ASN A 47 -10.35 -5.88 18.29
C ASN A 47 -11.59 -5.46 17.49
N LEU A 48 -12.10 -6.37 16.65
CA LEU A 48 -13.21 -6.08 15.75
C LEU A 48 -14.35 -7.10 15.90
N ARG A 49 -15.57 -6.59 15.93
CA ARG A 49 -16.79 -7.39 15.93
C ARG A 49 -17.22 -7.74 14.51
N LYS A 50 -17.64 -8.98 14.28
CA LYS A 50 -18.03 -9.48 12.94
C LYS A 50 -19.14 -8.66 12.26
N SER A 51 -20.07 -8.08 13.03
CA SER A 51 -21.16 -7.24 12.50
C SER A 51 -20.70 -5.84 12.07
N ASN A 52 -19.48 -5.44 12.40
CA ASN A 52 -19.00 -4.09 12.18
C ASN A 52 -18.12 -4.04 10.94
N PHE A 53 -18.25 -2.96 10.18
CA PHE A 53 -17.27 -2.60 9.19
C PHE A 53 -16.01 -2.05 9.86
N PHE A 54 -14.86 -2.30 9.22
CA PHE A 54 -13.59 -1.68 9.58
C PHE A 54 -12.97 -1.08 8.32
N HIS A 55 -12.06 -0.13 8.52
CA HIS A 55 -11.31 0.50 7.45
C HIS A 55 -9.86 0.66 7.89
N PHE A 56 -8.97 0.69 6.92
CA PHE A 56 -7.54 0.94 7.07
C PHE A 56 -7.07 1.87 5.95
N VAL A 57 -5.91 2.49 6.11
CA VAL A 57 -5.34 3.41 5.12
C VAL A 57 -3.94 2.92 4.74
N LEU A 58 -3.66 2.86 3.45
CA LEU A 58 -2.37 2.44 2.90
C LEU A 58 -1.71 3.57 2.11
N ALA A 59 -0.42 3.75 2.35
CA ALA A 59 0.49 4.46 1.45
C ALA A 59 1.29 3.43 0.62
N LEU A 60 1.39 3.65 -0.68
CA LEU A 60 2.10 2.76 -1.60
C LEU A 60 3.40 3.40 -2.07
N TYR A 61 4.45 2.58 -2.19
CA TYR A 61 5.76 3.01 -2.65
C TYR A 61 6.29 2.10 -3.75
N ASP A 62 7.00 2.69 -4.70
CA ASP A 62 7.69 1.98 -5.76
C ASP A 62 9.01 1.34 -5.27
N ARG A 63 9.75 0.72 -6.19
CA ARG A 63 11.06 0.11 -5.91
C ARG A 63 12.15 1.10 -5.50
N GLN A 64 12.02 2.36 -5.87
CA GLN A 64 12.95 3.44 -5.50
C GLN A 64 12.58 4.07 -4.15
N GLY A 65 11.46 3.64 -3.54
CA GLY A 65 10.93 4.19 -2.31
C GLY A 65 10.15 5.49 -2.50
N GLN A 66 9.78 5.84 -3.74
CA GLN A 66 8.97 7.00 -4.04
C GLN A 66 7.48 6.70 -3.78
N PRO A 67 6.72 7.68 -3.25
CA PRO A 67 5.28 7.53 -3.07
C PRO A 67 4.58 7.39 -4.43
N VAL A 68 3.65 6.45 -4.53
CA VAL A 68 2.88 6.20 -5.75
C VAL A 68 1.50 6.82 -5.62
N GLU A 69 1.16 7.71 -6.55
CA GLU A 69 -0.16 8.32 -6.63
C GLU A 69 -1.20 7.36 -7.22
N ILE A 70 -2.40 7.37 -6.67
CA ILE A 70 -3.50 6.48 -7.07
C ILE A 70 -4.58 7.32 -7.74
N GLU A 71 -4.78 7.13 -9.04
CA GLU A 71 -5.79 7.88 -9.80
C GLU A 71 -7.19 7.25 -9.71
N ARG A 72 -7.29 5.92 -9.72
CA ARG A 72 -8.56 5.18 -9.79
C ARG A 72 -8.51 3.92 -8.95
N THR A 73 -9.62 3.59 -8.30
CA THR A 73 -9.80 2.34 -7.56
C THR A 73 -11.15 1.72 -7.92
N ALA A 74 -11.20 0.39 -7.95
CA ALA A 74 -12.43 -0.35 -8.20
C ALA A 74 -12.40 -1.66 -7.41
N PHE A 75 -13.54 -2.01 -6.79
CA PHE A 75 -13.76 -3.36 -6.29
C PHE A 75 -14.07 -4.28 -7.48
N VAL A 76 -13.33 -5.39 -7.61
CA VAL A 76 -13.49 -6.31 -8.74
C VAL A 76 -14.37 -7.49 -8.33
N ASP A 77 -13.93 -8.30 -7.37
CA ASP A 77 -14.66 -9.49 -6.94
C ASP A 77 -14.11 -10.04 -5.62
N PHE A 78 -14.85 -10.97 -5.00
CA PHE A 78 -14.37 -11.78 -3.89
C PHE A 78 -13.47 -12.92 -4.39
N VAL A 79 -12.54 -13.35 -3.53
CA VAL A 79 -11.75 -14.57 -3.79
C VAL A 79 -12.52 -15.76 -3.25
N GLU A 80 -13.20 -16.48 -4.13
CA GLU A 80 -13.99 -17.67 -3.77
C GLU A 80 -13.50 -18.93 -4.50
N LYS A 81 -13.49 -20.06 -3.75
CA LYS A 81 -13.33 -21.49 -4.07
C LYS A 81 -12.51 -22.03 -5.27
N GLU A 82 -12.25 -21.30 -6.35
CA GLU A 82 -11.65 -21.84 -7.58
C GLU A 82 -10.29 -21.23 -7.96
N LYS A 83 -9.89 -20.09 -7.36
CA LYS A 83 -8.54 -19.52 -7.57
C LYS A 83 -7.61 -20.01 -6.46
N PRO A 84 -6.86 -21.12 -6.64
CA PRO A 84 -5.90 -21.57 -5.63
C PRO A 84 -4.84 -20.49 -5.45
N GLN A 85 -4.94 -19.73 -4.36
CA GLN A 85 -3.82 -18.94 -3.88
C GLN A 85 -2.77 -19.96 -3.45
N ARG A 86 -1.72 -20.13 -4.26
CA ARG A 86 -0.50 -20.82 -3.83
C ARG A 86 0.01 -20.05 -2.61
N ARG A 87 -0.35 -20.52 -1.42
CA ARG A 87 0.20 -20.02 -0.16
C ARG A 87 1.70 -20.26 -0.26
N ALA A 88 2.47 -19.20 -0.43
CA ALA A 88 3.90 -19.28 -0.21
C ALA A 88 4.07 -19.83 1.22
N PRO A 89 4.91 -20.87 1.45
CA PRO A 89 5.16 -21.36 2.79
C PRO A 89 5.66 -20.18 3.62
N CYS A 90 4.97 -19.93 4.74
CA CYS A 90 5.32 -18.89 5.69
C CYS A 90 6.77 -19.15 6.16
N LEU A 91 7.75 -18.44 5.62
CA LEU A 91 9.10 -18.44 6.20
C LEU A 91 9.00 -17.77 7.58
N PRO A 92 9.58 -18.35 8.65
CA PRO A 92 9.37 -17.92 10.04
C PRO A 92 10.06 -16.60 10.45
N ALA A 93 10.25 -15.65 9.53
CA ALA A 93 11.03 -14.43 9.77
C ALA A 93 10.19 -13.14 9.91
N ALA A 94 8.87 -13.22 10.08
CA ALA A 94 8.03 -12.05 10.36
C ALA A 94 7.34 -12.21 11.73
N ARG A 95 8.13 -12.19 12.81
CA ARG A 95 7.59 -11.89 14.14
C ARG A 95 7.20 -10.41 14.20
N ILE A 96 6.01 -10.11 13.68
CA ILE A 96 5.25 -8.95 14.12
C ILE A 96 4.47 -9.43 15.35
N CYS A 97 5.09 -9.31 16.52
CA CYS A 97 4.45 -9.44 17.82
C CYS A 97 5.03 -8.35 18.73
N GLU A 98 4.37 -7.19 18.69
CA GLU A 98 3.72 -6.61 19.86
C GLU A 98 4.41 -6.82 21.22
N ASN A 99 5.32 -5.91 21.58
CA ASN A 99 5.62 -5.69 23.00
C ASN A 99 4.66 -4.65 23.58
N ARG A 100 3.51 -5.19 23.96
CA ARG A 100 2.69 -4.87 25.14
C ARG A 100 3.42 -3.99 26.17
N SER A 101 2.83 -2.82 26.37
CA SER A 101 2.75 -2.01 27.59
C SER A 101 3.20 -2.74 28.88
N HIS A 102 4.32 -2.30 29.46
CA HIS A 102 4.52 -2.38 30.91
C HIS A 102 3.96 -1.09 31.52
N GLN A 103 2.73 -1.19 32.03
CA GLN A 103 2.24 -0.35 33.11
C GLN A 103 3.14 -0.58 34.33
N HIS A 104 4.08 0.33 34.59
CA HIS A 104 4.61 0.51 35.94
C HIS A 104 3.81 1.64 36.57
N HIS A 105 2.92 1.28 37.50
CA HIS A 105 2.40 2.24 38.46
C HIS A 105 3.58 2.79 39.26
N GLN A 106 3.93 4.05 39.08
CA GLN A 106 4.74 4.76 40.05
C GLN A 106 3.91 5.92 40.57
N ALA A 107 3.56 5.77 41.85
CA ALA A 107 2.76 6.69 42.62
C ALA A 107 3.32 8.12 42.57
N GLN A 108 2.42 9.08 42.50
CA GLN A 108 2.67 10.49 42.79
C GLN A 108 3.24 10.59 44.22
N PRO A 109 4.35 11.31 44.47
CA PRO A 109 4.67 11.72 45.82
C PRO A 109 3.70 12.84 46.26
N GLU A 110 2.97 12.57 47.34
CA GLU A 110 2.16 13.51 48.11
C GLU A 110 2.92 14.82 48.40
N PRO A 111 2.29 16.01 48.30
CA PRO A 111 2.91 17.26 48.71
C PRO A 111 3.06 17.29 50.25
N THR A 112 4.28 17.49 50.73
CA THR A 112 4.61 17.62 52.16
C THR A 112 3.84 18.77 52.81
N PRO A 113 3.28 18.60 54.02
CA PRO A 113 2.67 19.69 54.76
C PRO A 113 3.72 20.65 55.34
N ASN A 114 3.57 21.91 54.96
CA ASN A 114 3.98 23.12 55.64
C ASN A 114 3.96 22.99 57.18
N THR A 115 5.16 22.91 57.78
CA THR A 115 5.31 23.14 59.22
C THR A 115 5.71 24.59 59.45
N SER A 116 4.73 25.40 59.83
CA SER A 116 4.92 26.70 60.45
C SER A 116 5.53 26.47 61.84
N ALA A 117 6.83 26.69 61.99
CA ALA A 117 7.45 26.77 63.30
C ALA A 117 7.39 28.22 63.79
N VAL A 118 6.64 28.40 64.88
CA VAL A 118 6.65 29.54 65.78
C VAL A 118 8.09 29.90 66.19
N SER A 119 8.43 31.18 66.10
CA SER A 119 9.38 31.88 66.99
C SER A 119 9.01 33.36 66.99
#